data_AF-A0A940L0X2-F1
#
_entry.id   AF-A0A940L0X2-F1
#
_cell.length_a   1.000
_cell.length_b   1.000
_cell.length_c   1.000
_cell.angle_alpha   90.00
_cell.angle_beta   90.00
_cell.angle_gamma   90.00
#
_symmetry.space_group_name_H-M   'P 1'
#
loop_
_entity.id
_entity.type
_entity.pdbx_description
1 polymer ?
#
loop_
_entity_poly.entity_id
_entity_poly.type
_entity_poly.pdbx_seq_one_letter_code
_entity_poly.pdbx_strand_id
1 'polypeptide(L)' 'MIWIEEFVALAQRALAAEDDEQERRLCEDELLRRVPYLRAAGVFDVFEVRHPALRAMIEDCALPELRSVA' A
#
# COMPACT_ATOMS: atom_id res chain seq x y z
N MET A 1 -13.54 -12.55 -3.69
CA MET A 1 -12.70 -11.75 -4.62
C MET A 1 -12.71 -10.26 -4.18
N ILE A 2 -12.54 -9.98 -2.88
CA ILE A 2 -12.83 -8.66 -2.26
C ILE A 2 -11.54 -7.85 -1.97
N TRP A 3 -10.37 -8.48 -2.12
CA TRP A 3 -9.09 -7.94 -1.64
C TRP A 3 -8.63 -6.67 -2.35
N ILE A 4 -8.96 -6.52 -3.65
CA ILE A 4 -8.63 -5.29 -4.41
C ILE A 4 -9.55 -4.14 -3.97
N GLU A 5 -10.83 -4.42 -3.73
CA GLU A 5 -11.81 -3.41 -3.27
C GLU A 5 -11.43 -2.89 -1.88
N GLU A 6 -11.03 -3.78 -0.97
CA GLU A 6 -10.51 -3.41 0.35
C GLU A 6 -9.23 -2.57 0.27
N PHE A 7 -8.30 -2.92 -0.61
CA PHE A 7 -7.09 -2.15 -0.84
C PHE A 7 -7.41 -0.74 -1.37
N VAL A 8 -8.31 -0.64 -2.35
CA VAL A 8 -8.74 0.65 -2.90
C VAL A 8 -9.45 1.50 -1.84
N ALA A 9 -10.31 0.90 -1.02
CA ALA A 9 -11.01 1.60 0.05
C ALA A 9 -10.03 2.17 1.10
N LEU A 10 -9.00 1.39 1.48
CA LEU A 10 -7.97 1.87 2.41
C LEU A 10 -7.10 2.96 1.81
N ALA A 11 -6.76 2.85 0.53
CA ALA A 11 -6.04 3.91 -0.18
C ALA A 11 -6.83 5.21 -0.22
N GLN A 12 -8.12 5.14 -0.55
CA GLN A 12 -8.99 6.32 -0.54
C GLN A 12 -9.12 6.92 0.86
N ARG A 13 -9.24 6.08 1.89
CA ARG A 13 -9.33 6.52 3.28
C ARG A 13 -8.04 7.19 3.76
N ALA A 14 -6.88 6.62 3.46
CA ALA A 14 -5.59 7.24 3.77
C ALA A 14 -5.44 8.62 3.11
N LEU A 15 -5.88 8.76 1.87
CA LEU A 15 -5.83 10.02 1.13
C LEU A 15 -6.84 11.06 1.63
N ALA A 16 -7.98 10.62 2.19
CA ALA A 16 -9.00 11.51 2.74
C ALA A 16 -8.72 11.94 4.19
N ALA A 17 -7.81 11.27 4.91
CA ALA A 17 -7.42 11.59 6.28
C ALA A 17 -6.45 12.78 6.32
N GLU A 18 -6.87 13.95 5.81
CA GLU A 18 -6.04 15.15 5.73
C GLU A 18 -5.68 15.72 7.12
N ASP A 19 -6.61 15.68 8.08
CA ASP A 19 -6.45 16.23 9.44
C ASP A 19 -6.20 15.17 10.53
N ASP A 20 -6.33 13.88 10.21
CA ASP A 20 -6.12 12.77 11.15
C ASP A 20 -4.91 11.93 10.74
N GLU A 21 -3.74 12.37 11.21
CA GLU A 21 -2.46 11.68 11.00
C GLU A 21 -2.46 10.24 11.52
N GLN A 22 -3.18 9.97 12.62
CA GLN A 22 -3.21 8.63 13.22
C GLN A 22 -4.02 7.67 12.36
N GLU A 23 -5.17 8.13 11.87
CA GLU A 23 -5.98 7.37 10.90
C GLU A 23 -5.22 7.13 9.59
N ARG A 24 -4.53 8.15 9.08
CA ARG A 24 -3.73 8.01 7.86
C ARG A 24 -2.66 6.92 8.00
N ARG A 25 -1.89 6.95 9.09
CA ARG A 25 -0.83 5.94 9.37
C ARG A 25 -1.39 4.54 9.49
N LEU A 26 -2.53 4.36 10.17
CA LEU A 26 -3.17 3.05 10.29
C LEU A 26 -3.59 2.50 8.92
N CYS A 27 -4.09 3.37 8.04
CA CYS A 27 -4.44 2.98 6.68
C CYS A 27 -3.19 2.65 5.85
N GLU A 28 -2.13 3.46 5.94
CA GLU A 28 -0.84 3.23 5.26
C GLU A 28 -0.20 1.90 5.70
N ASP A 29 -0.11 1.61 7.00
CA ASP A 29 0.41 0.36 7.54
C ASP A 29 -0.35 -0.86 7.00
N GLU A 30 -1.67 -0.74 6.95
CA GLU A 30 -2.54 -1.81 6.47
C GLU A 30 -2.42 -2.02 4.95
N LEU A 31 -2.25 -0.93 4.18
CA LEU A 31 -1.94 -1.00 2.75
C LEU A 31 -0.62 -1.74 2.53
N LEU A 32 0.44 -1.33 3.24
CA LEU A 32 1.77 -1.91 3.14
C LEU A 32 1.79 -3.40 3.49
N ARG A 33 1.03 -3.83 4.50
CA ARG A 33 0.92 -5.26 4.85
C ARG A 33 0.35 -6.10 3.70
N ARG A 34 -0.54 -5.53 2.88
CA ARG A 34 -1.18 -6.24 1.76
C ARG A 34 -0.37 -6.21 0.46
N VAL A 35 0.54 -5.25 0.29
CA VAL A 35 1.35 -5.09 -0.94
C VAL A 35 2.06 -6.39 -1.36
N PRO A 36 2.73 -7.17 -0.48
CA PRO A 36 3.41 -8.40 -0.88
C PRO A 36 2.46 -9.44 -1.50
N TYR A 37 1.23 -9.56 -0.96
CA TYR A 37 0.24 -10.50 -1.45
C TYR A 37 -0.33 -10.05 -2.80
N LEU A 38 -0.60 -8.76 -2.96
CA LEU A 38 -1.07 -8.19 -4.24
C LEU A 38 -0.01 -8.30 -5.33
N ARG A 39 1.28 -8.13 -4.97
CA ARG A 39 2.41 -8.39 -5.88
C ARG A 39 2.50 -9.87 -6.26
N ALA A 40 2.44 -10.79 -5.29
CA ALA A 40 2.47 -12.23 -5.57
C ALA A 40 1.30 -12.69 -6.46
N ALA A 41 0.16 -12.00 -6.38
CA ALA A 41 -1.00 -12.22 -7.22
C ALA A 41 -0.93 -11.53 -8.60
N GLY A 42 0.15 -10.80 -8.92
CA GLY A 42 0.33 -10.09 -10.19
C GLY A 42 -0.60 -8.89 -10.39
N VAL A 43 -1.20 -8.36 -9.32
CA VAL A 43 -2.19 -7.26 -9.41
C VAL A 43 -1.56 -6.02 -10.03
N PHE A 44 -0.33 -5.69 -9.65
CA PHE A 44 0.39 -4.51 -10.17
C PHE A 44 0.94 -4.70 -11.59
N ASP A 45 0.87 -5.90 -12.15
CA ASP A 45 1.21 -6.16 -13.55
C ASP A 45 0.06 -5.79 -14.50
N VAL A 46 -1.17 -5.72 -13.96
CA VAL A 46 -2.40 -5.42 -14.71
C VAL A 46 -3.07 -4.11 -14.30
N PHE A 47 -2.78 -3.59 -13.10
CA PHE A 47 -3.32 -2.32 -12.59
C PHE A 47 -2.20 -1.30 -12.32
N GLU A 48 -2.44 -0.05 -12.72
CA GLU A 48 -1.53 1.07 -12.49
C GLU A 48 -1.97 1.92 -11.26
N VAL A 49 -1.01 2.24 -10.39
CA VAL A 49 -1.20 3.16 -9.26
C VAL A 49 -0.98 4.60 -9.70
N ARG A 50 -2.07 5.33 -9.96
CA ARG A 50 -2.02 6.72 -10.45
C ARG A 50 -1.57 7.73 -9.40
N HIS A 51 -1.93 7.51 -8.13
CA HIS A 51 -1.59 8.45 -7.07
C HIS A 51 -0.08 8.39 -6.76
N PRO A 52 0.70 9.48 -6.95
CA PRO A 52 2.17 9.42 -6.93
C PRO A 52 2.73 9.03 -5.56
N ALA A 53 2.17 9.56 -4.47
CA ALA A 53 2.64 9.21 -3.13
C ALA A 53 2.32 7.75 -2.77
N LEU A 54 1.17 7.24 -3.23
CA LEU A 54 0.79 5.85 -2.99
C LEU A 54 1.70 4.91 -3.78
N ARG A 55 2.05 5.29 -5.02
CA ARG A 55 2.99 4.54 -5.85
C ARG A 55 4.36 4.47 -5.20
N ALA A 56 4.90 5.60 -4.76
CA ALA A 56 6.18 5.66 -4.05
C ALA A 56 6.18 4.75 -2.81
N MET A 57 5.13 4.81 -2.00
CA MET A 57 4.98 3.97 -0.82
C MET A 57 4.98 2.45 -1.15
N ILE A 58 4.33 2.05 -2.24
CA ILE A 58 4.29 0.65 -2.69
C ILE A 58 5.63 0.20 -3.29
N GLU A 59 6.35 1.09 -3.95
CA GLU A 59 7.69 0.86 -4.50
C GLU A 59 8.73 0.73 -3.38
N ASP A 60 8.68 1.61 -2.38
CA ASP A 60 9.57 1.57 -1.21
C ASP A 60 9.40 0.29 -0.39
N CYS A 61 8.16 -0.23 -0.30
CA CYS A 61 7.87 -1.51 0.34
C CYS A 61 8.56 -2.70 -0.37
N ALA A 62 8.90 -2.56 -1.65
CA ALA A 62 9.53 -3.59 -2.46
C ALA A 62 11.06 -3.59 -2.43
N LEU A 63 11.68 -2.77 -1.57
CA LEU A 63 13.12 -2.81 -1.28
C LEU A 63 13.38 -3.66 -0.02
N PRO A 64 13.58 -4.99 -0.12
CA PRO A 64 13.88 -5.86 1.03
C PRO A 64 15.30 -5.70 1.59
N GLU A 65 16.04 -4.65 1.21
CA GLU A 65 17.49 -4.49 1.43
C GLU A 65 17.90 -4.16 2.90
N LEU A 66 17.00 -4.33 3.87
CA LEU A 66 17.36 -4.27 5.31
C LEU A 66 16.84 -5.48 6.08
N ARG A 67 17.02 -6.70 5.54
CA ARG A 67 17.27 -7.87 6.40
C ARG A 67 18.67 -7.78 7.00
N SER A 68 18.83 -6.84 7.92
CA SER A 68 19.88 -6.85 8.93
C SER A 68 19.60 -7.99 9.91
N VAL A 69 20.27 -9.13 9.75
CA VAL A 69 20.98 -9.94 10.77
C VAL A 69 21.99 -10.75 9.93
N ALA A 70 23.29 -10.47 9.99
CA ALA A 70 24.23 -10.96 11.02
C ALA A 70 24.24 -12.49 11.16
#